data_AF-J9BK61-F1
#
_entry.id   AF-J9BK61-F1
#
_cell.length_a   1.000
_cell.length_b   1.000
_cell.length_c   1.000
_cell.angle_alpha   90.00
_cell.angle_beta   90.00
_cell.angle_gamma   90.00
#
_symmetry.space_group_name_H-M   'P 1'
#
loop_
_entity.id
_entity.type
_entity.pdbx_description
1 polymer ?
#
loop_
_entity_poly.entity_id
_entity_poly.type
_entity_poly.pdbx_seq_one_letter_code
_entity_poly.pdbx_strand_id
1 'polypeptide(L)' 'MSISVSDELQLFAQEIQSFLSPDTLRDLARDVGFVQRTSKYQAKDLVALCV' A
#
# COMPACT_ATOMS: atom_id res chain seq x y z
N MET A 1 -26.66 5.43 -1.80
CA MET A 1 -25.67 4.32 -1.83
C MET A 1 -24.75 4.51 -0.64
N SER A 2 -24.72 3.54 0.28
CA SER A 2 -23.69 3.51 1.32
C SER A 2 -22.42 2.96 0.68
N ILE A 3 -21.38 3.78 0.62
CA ILE A 3 -20.05 3.30 0.23
C ILE A 3 -19.61 2.36 1.35
N SER A 4 -19.18 1.14 1.00
CA SER A 4 -18.62 0.23 1.99
C SER A 4 -17.30 0.79 2.50
N VAL A 5 -16.96 0.53 3.76
CA VAL A 5 -15.63 0.87 4.30
C VAL A 5 -14.51 0.27 3.43
N SER A 6 -14.73 -0.93 2.88
CA SER A 6 -13.77 -1.53 1.93
C SER A 6 -13.63 -0.72 0.64
N ASP A 7 -14.71 -0.15 0.11
CA ASP A 7 -14.65 0.65 -1.12
C ASP A 7 -13.88 1.96 -0.88
N GLU A 8 -14.06 2.59 0.29
CA GLU A 8 -13.30 3.78 0.69
C GLU A 8 -11.79 3.48 0.86
N LEU A 9 -11.46 2.37 1.53
CA LEU A 9 -10.07 1.93 1.68
C LEU A 9 -9.43 1.61 0.33
N GLN A 10 -10.19 1.03 -0.59
CA GLN A 10 -9.69 0.70 -1.92
C GLN A 10 -9.39 1.96 -2.74
N LEU A 11 -10.25 2.98 -2.68
CA LEU A 11 -10.01 4.29 -3.28
C LEU A 11 -8.76 4.96 -2.68
N PHE A 12 -8.60 4.89 -1.35
CA PHE A 12 -7.43 5.42 -0.67
C PHE A 12 -6.13 4.72 -1.10
N ALA A 13 -6.14 3.39 -1.20
CA ALA A 13 -5.00 2.61 -1.68
C ALA A 13 -4.64 2.96 -3.14
N GLN A 14 -5.63 3.27 -3.97
CA GLN A 14 -5.41 3.67 -5.36
C GLN A 14 -4.80 5.08 -5.46
N GLU A 15 -5.26 6.00 -4.62
CA GLU A 15 -4.71 7.36 -4.54
C GLU A 15 -3.25 7.32 -4.08
N ILE A 16 -2.94 6.59 -3.01
CA ILE A 16 -1.58 6.39 -2.53
C ILE A 16 -0.64 5.87 -3.63
N GLN A 17 -1.08 4.90 -4.43
CA GLN A 17 -0.29 4.37 -5.55
C GLN A 17 -0.06 5.38 -6.68
N SER A 18 -1.02 6.27 -6.90
CA SER A 18 -0.89 7.32 -7.92
C SER A 18 0.11 8.41 -7.51
N PHE A 19 0.25 8.66 -6.21
CA PHE A 19 1.11 9.73 -5.69
C PHE A 19 2.49 9.27 -5.24
N LEU A 20 2.65 8.00 -4.84
CA LEU A 20 3.92 7.49 -4.33
C LEU A 20 4.58 6.53 -5.31
N SER A 21 5.90 6.65 -5.42
CA SER A 21 6.68 5.69 -6.19
C SER A 21 6.70 4.32 -5.50
N PRO A 22 6.85 3.23 -6.28
CA PRO A 22 7.06 1.88 -5.78
C PRO A 22 8.14 1.76 -4.68
N ASP A 23 9.25 2.49 -4.80
CA ASP A 23 10.33 2.46 -3.82
C ASP A 23 9.97 3.22 -2.54
N THR A 24 9.28 4.37 -2.67
CA THR A 24 8.78 5.14 -1.52
C THR A 24 7.79 4.31 -0.69
N LEU A 25 6.91 3.56 -1.34
CA LEU A 25 5.97 2.65 -0.66
C LEU A 25 6.69 1.54 0.09
N ARG A 26 7.76 0.99 -0.49
CA ARG A 26 8.59 -0.04 0.14
C ARG A 26 9.34 0.48 1.36
N ASP A 27 9.88 1.68 1.26
CA ASP A 27 10.60 2.30 2.38
C ASP A 27 9.61 2.68 3.49
N LEU A 28 8.45 3.24 3.16
CA LEU A 28 7.37 3.49 4.12
C LEU A 28 6.91 2.21 4.82
N ALA A 29 6.65 1.13 4.06
CA ALA A 29 6.23 -0.15 4.62
C ALA A 29 7.30 -0.78 5.53
N ARG A 30 8.58 -0.48 5.31
CA ARG A 30 9.67 -0.87 6.21
C ARG A 30 9.69 -0.01 7.47
N ASP A 31 9.61 1.30 7.32
CA ASP A 31 9.71 2.27 8.42
C ASP A 31 8.58 2.10 9.43
N VAL A 32 7.37 1.81 8.95
CA VAL A 32 6.22 1.52 9.82
C VAL A 32 6.18 0.06 10.31
N GLY A 33 7.18 -0.75 9.95
CA GLY A 33 7.33 -2.14 10.41
C GLY A 33 6.38 -3.14 9.75
N PHE A 34 5.66 -2.72 8.71
CA PHE A 34 4.72 -3.57 7.96
C PHE A 34 5.44 -4.72 7.23
N VAL A 35 6.65 -4.44 6.72
CA VAL A 35 7.54 -5.46 6.16
C VAL A 35 8.93 -5.41 6.80
N GLN A 36 9.37 -6.55 7.31
CA GLN A 36 10.74 -6.69 7.85
C GLN A 36 11.77 -7.10 6.78
N ARG A 37 11.35 -7.80 5.71
CA ARG A 37 12.23 -8.23 4.62
C ARG A 37 11.72 -7.71 3.28
N THR A 38 12.35 -6.64 2.79
CA THR A 38 12.03 -6.04 1.48
C THR A 38 12.48 -6.87 0.28
N SER A 39 13.33 -7.89 0.48
CA SER A 39 13.75 -8.79 -0.61
C SER A 39 12.66 -9.77 -1.03
N LYS A 40 11.64 -9.99 -0.21
CA LYS A 40 10.55 -10.94 -0.48
C LYS A 40 9.36 -10.29 -1.19
N TYR A 41 9.17 -8.99 -1.00
CA TYR A 41 7.99 -8.27 -1.47
C TYR A 41 8.41 -7.30 -2.58
N GLN A 42 7.87 -7.51 -3.78
CA GLN A 42 7.91 -6.49 -4.82
C GLN A 42 6.96 -5.35 -4.44
N ALA A 43 7.15 -4.16 -5.01
CA ALA A 43 6.28 -3.02 -4.72
C ALA A 43 4.79 -3.31 -4.98
N LYS A 44 4.48 -4.12 -6.00
CA LYS A 44 3.12 -4.61 -6.28
C LYS A 44 2.54 -5.48 -5.16
N ASP A 45 3.39 -6.21 -4.43
CA ASP A 45 2.98 -7.06 -3.31
C ASP A 45 2.71 -6.22 -2.05
N LEU A 46 3.39 -5.06 -1.94
CA LEU A 46 3.19 -4.09 -0.85
C LEU A 46 1.92 -3.27 -1.03
N VAL A 47 1.58 -2.97 -2.27
CA VAL A 47 0.30 -2.34 -2.62
C VAL A 47 -0.89 -3.20 -2.20
N ALA A 48 -0.83 -4.51 -2.41
CA ALA A 48 -1.89 -5.44 -2.05
C ALA A 48 -2.11 -5.55 -0.52
N LEU A 49 -1.15 -5.06 0.27
CA LEU A 49 -1.24 -5.01 1.74
C LEU A 49 -1.92 -3.73 2.27
N CYS A 50 -2.21 -2.75 1.40
CA CYS A 50 -2.88 -1.50 1.76
C CYS A 50 -4.42 -1.61 1.85
N VAL A 51 -5.00 -2.82 1.78
CA VAL A 51 -6.45 -3.08 1.81
C VAL A 51 -6.81 -4.08 2.91
#